data_AF-A0A8T4IGA3-F1
#
_entry.id   AF-A0A8T4IGA3-F1
#
_cell.length_a   1.000
_cell.length_b   1.000
_cell.length_c   1.000
_cell.angle_alpha   90.00
_cell.angle_beta   90.00
_cell.angle_gamma   90.00
#
_symmetry.space_group_name_H-M   'P 1'
#
loop_
_entity.id
_entity.type
_entity.pdbx_description
1 polymer ?
#
loop_
_entity_poly.entity_id
_entity_poly.type
_entity_poly.pdbx_seq_one_letter_code
_entity_poly.pdbx_strand_id
1 'polypeptide(L)'
;MKSSPQSAKRSQFGFQTLSASDNIKYRLAWTDMGEFSRRSILIAGTAVPAIVLIRSFGGRAAASPFKLGLFTEATGASIPADQDVVMTSGHGRVGLGAATYHFDSAVTAAQRAAYPNAIFVAADGRPFRLQGNRPELAMFGGRPDWRGSLNSSGDVITRSGTNNATTIQRALGYLQDFGGGTLEIAGSYGFDCPVGIIIPENVSIAGNGPEESKLVLTGKRLAPVFLWGTYGPAIRTQITPVAETRFDIENAPSGSLQIRLRNRNDAFAFHAGMIVYIEGMREKTHGNLTTPNLLRRITGVNPSDGSIALAQPLDDNYRSSALGSAGVRRLNMGTLPSTDQYTTDVTGRKWPLFVATRTSITDIAFVQGRGIGWPTLYTSAFDFTVDNVVMEGTYYWGMDPATNGRVTNTRWTFSNRALEAAYGSSDVVFADCAASRMAGGKAQDNAPLVWTNPAEGGKSLVFERFILKDPANKRIGDGHGTNVAFGLVNSQLIDSASTAPAGGIGFFIGQSSVVRGSQFVANRTSHQAGISFPSAMIRDGLFEHNIVNAAGAGDASIVVMGNGQVLNNEIGPSGRKSPADRVIRGKGPGNPAISGNQTGE
;
A
#
# COMPACT_ATOMS: atom_id res chain seq x y z
N MET A 1 -43.30 -36.67 -58.60
CA MET A 1 -43.10 -36.42 -57.15
C MET A 1 -43.38 -34.95 -56.87
N LYS A 2 -44.25 -34.66 -55.90
CA LYS A 2 -44.74 -33.31 -55.57
C LYS A 2 -43.62 -32.46 -54.94
N SER A 3 -43.40 -31.25 -55.42
CA SER A 3 -42.54 -30.25 -54.79
C SER A 3 -43.28 -29.51 -53.68
N SER A 4 -42.78 -29.58 -52.45
CA SER A 4 -43.26 -28.75 -51.34
C SER A 4 -42.83 -27.28 -51.52
N PRO A 5 -43.68 -26.28 -51.16
CA PRO A 5 -43.25 -24.89 -51.12
C PRO A 5 -42.39 -24.61 -49.88
N GLN A 6 -41.25 -23.95 -50.07
CA GLN A 6 -40.46 -23.36 -48.98
C GLN A 6 -41.28 -22.29 -48.26
N SER A 7 -41.39 -22.40 -46.93
CA SER A 7 -41.98 -21.37 -46.08
C SER A 7 -41.05 -20.16 -45.99
N ALA A 8 -41.54 -18.99 -46.39
CA ALA A 8 -40.87 -17.72 -46.14
C ALA A 8 -40.92 -17.45 -44.62
N LYS A 9 -39.77 -17.58 -43.93
CA LYS A 9 -39.64 -17.13 -42.53
C LYS A 9 -39.72 -15.60 -42.50
N ARG A 10 -40.79 -15.06 -41.90
CA ARG A 10 -40.90 -13.63 -41.58
C ARG A 10 -39.85 -13.27 -40.52
N SER A 11 -39.05 -12.25 -40.79
CA SER A 11 -38.17 -11.60 -39.81
C SER A 11 -39.01 -10.92 -38.72
N GLN A 12 -38.70 -11.21 -37.45
CA GLN A 12 -39.25 -10.48 -36.30
C GLN A 12 -38.30 -9.33 -35.93
N PHE A 13 -38.86 -8.13 -35.77
CA PHE A 13 -38.16 -6.97 -35.22
C PHE A 13 -38.51 -6.86 -33.74
N GLY A 14 -37.50 -6.90 -32.88
CA GLY A 14 -37.63 -6.67 -31.44
C GLY A 14 -37.07 -5.31 -31.04
N PHE A 15 -37.73 -4.64 -30.10
CA PHE A 15 -37.23 -3.42 -29.48
C PHE A 15 -37.19 -3.62 -27.96
N GLN A 16 -36.07 -3.26 -27.33
CA GLN A 16 -35.96 -3.14 -25.88
C GLN A 16 -35.55 -1.72 -25.51
N THR A 17 -36.33 -1.10 -24.62
CA THR A 17 -36.01 0.21 -24.07
C THR A 17 -35.26 -0.01 -22.76
N LEU A 18 -34.06 0.55 -22.64
CA LEU A 18 -33.30 0.57 -21.38
C LEU A 18 -33.38 1.99 -20.80
N SER A 19 -33.82 2.08 -19.55
CA SER A 19 -33.88 3.33 -18.79
C SER A 19 -32.67 3.41 -17.87
N ALA A 20 -31.80 4.40 -18.08
CA ALA A 20 -30.75 4.77 -17.14
C ALA A 20 -30.89 6.28 -16.85
N SER A 21 -31.41 6.58 -15.66
CA SER A 21 -31.70 7.92 -15.09
C SER A 21 -32.53 8.89 -15.96
N ASP A 22 -33.15 9.87 -15.31
CA ASP A 22 -34.39 10.54 -15.73
C ASP A 22 -34.35 11.36 -17.04
N ASN A 23 -33.28 11.36 -17.83
CA ASN A 23 -33.19 12.21 -19.04
C ASN A 23 -32.56 11.59 -20.29
N ILE A 24 -32.22 10.30 -20.33
CA ILE A 24 -31.69 9.66 -21.55
C ILE A 24 -32.40 8.33 -21.85
N LYS A 25 -33.16 8.29 -22.95
CA LYS A 25 -33.82 7.06 -23.43
C LYS A 25 -32.95 6.38 -24.50
N TYR A 26 -32.44 5.19 -24.20
CA TYR A 26 -31.76 4.36 -25.20
C TYR A 26 -32.75 3.38 -25.86
N ARG A 27 -32.70 3.25 -27.19
CA ARG A 27 -33.44 2.21 -27.93
C ARG A 27 -32.44 1.22 -28.53
N LEU A 28 -32.47 -0.03 -28.08
CA LEU A 28 -31.84 -1.12 -28.82
C LEU A 28 -32.86 -1.67 -29.83
N ALA A 29 -32.47 -1.71 -31.10
CA ALA A 29 -33.16 -2.44 -32.14
C ALA A 29 -32.31 -3.65 -32.55
N TRP A 30 -32.93 -4.80 -32.76
CA TRP A 30 -32.26 -5.94 -33.38
C TRP A 30 -33.18 -6.64 -34.37
N THR A 31 -32.55 -7.37 -35.29
CA THR A 31 -33.20 -8.22 -36.29
C THR A 31 -32.65 -9.61 -36.13
N ASP A 32 -33.50 -10.58 -35.81
CA ASP A 32 -33.13 -11.99 -35.89
C ASP A 32 -33.14 -12.41 -37.37
N MET A 33 -31.94 -12.59 -37.92
CA MET A 33 -31.74 -13.35 -39.14
C MET A 33 -31.07 -14.66 -38.72
N GLY A 34 -31.72 -15.80 -38.99
CA GLY A 34 -31.26 -17.12 -38.54
C GLY A 34 -29.77 -17.41 -38.80
N GLU A 35 -29.20 -18.27 -37.95
CA GLU A 35 -27.80 -18.77 -37.90
C GLU A 35 -26.63 -17.77 -37.97
N PHE A 36 -26.87 -16.47 -38.17
CA PHE A 36 -25.84 -15.44 -38.11
C PHE A 36 -26.34 -14.23 -37.33
N SER A 37 -26.16 -14.25 -36.01
CA SER A 37 -26.51 -13.12 -35.15
C SER A 37 -25.52 -11.97 -35.32
N ARG A 38 -25.80 -11.06 -36.27
CA ARG A 38 -25.16 -9.74 -36.35
C ARG A 38 -25.89 -8.79 -35.40
N ARG A 39 -25.20 -8.27 -34.39
CA ARG A 39 -25.71 -7.23 -33.49
C ARG A 39 -25.12 -5.88 -33.89
N SER A 40 -25.97 -4.93 -34.25
CA SER A 40 -25.58 -3.53 -34.46
C SER A 40 -26.28 -2.68 -33.39
N ILE A 41 -25.54 -1.87 -32.66
CA ILE A 41 -26.10 -0.95 -31.65
C ILE A 41 -26.17 0.44 -32.29
N LEU A 42 -27.39 0.98 -32.42
CA LEU A 42 -27.62 2.35 -32.80
C LEU A 42 -27.90 3.17 -31.53
N ILE A 43 -27.02 4.13 -31.21
CA ILE A 43 -27.23 5.07 -30.11
C ILE A 43 -27.62 6.41 -30.71
N ALA A 44 -28.87 6.84 -30.53
CA ALA A 44 -29.34 8.15 -30.97
C ALA A 44 -29.61 9.03 -29.74
N GLY A 45 -28.80 10.06 -29.53
CA GLY A 45 -29.03 11.13 -28.56
C GLY A 45 -29.45 12.44 -29.26
N THR A 46 -30.24 13.28 -28.60
CA THR A 46 -30.86 14.48 -29.17
C THR A 46 -29.95 15.73 -29.21
N ALA A 47 -28.66 15.60 -28.96
CA ALA A 47 -27.70 16.69 -29.15
C ALA A 47 -26.40 16.13 -29.75
N VAL A 48 -26.17 16.43 -31.03
CA VAL A 48 -25.02 16.04 -31.87
C VAL A 48 -24.94 14.52 -32.18
N PRO A 49 -25.15 14.10 -33.44
CA PRO A 49 -25.02 12.69 -33.82
C PRO A 49 -23.53 12.30 -33.87
N ALA A 50 -23.00 11.79 -32.76
CA ALA A 50 -21.79 10.98 -32.81
C ALA A 50 -22.18 9.60 -33.36
N ILE A 51 -21.88 9.33 -34.64
CA ILE A 51 -21.97 7.98 -35.19
C ILE A 51 -20.84 7.16 -34.55
N VAL A 52 -21.14 6.42 -33.48
CA VAL A 52 -20.23 5.39 -32.97
C VAL A 52 -20.37 4.18 -33.88
N LEU A 53 -19.49 4.10 -34.87
CA LEU A 53 -19.42 2.97 -35.79
C LEU A 53 -18.69 1.82 -35.07
N ILE A 54 -19.42 1.01 -34.30
CA ILE A 54 -18.90 -0.25 -33.77
C ILE A 54 -18.73 -1.20 -34.96
N ARG A 55 -17.52 -1.30 -35.50
CA ARG A 55 -17.20 -2.39 -36.45
C ARG A 55 -17.35 -3.71 -35.70
N SER A 56 -18.38 -4.48 -36.05
CA SER A 56 -18.41 -5.89 -35.70
C SER A 56 -17.24 -6.56 -36.42
N PHE A 57 -16.24 -7.03 -35.69
CA PHE A 57 -15.29 -8.00 -36.22
C PHE A 57 -16.13 -9.22 -36.61
N GLY A 58 -16.22 -9.50 -37.91
CA GLY A 58 -16.85 -10.73 -38.38
C GLY A 58 -16.13 -11.88 -37.69
N GLY A 59 -16.86 -12.66 -36.89
CA GLY A 59 -16.33 -13.83 -36.22
C GLY A 59 -15.90 -14.85 -37.26
N ARG A 60 -14.64 -14.77 -37.70
CA ARG A 60 -13.90 -15.96 -38.14
C ARG A 60 -13.97 -16.91 -36.95
N ALA A 61 -14.33 -18.17 -37.20
CA ALA A 61 -14.14 -19.23 -36.23
C ALA A 61 -12.73 -19.06 -35.66
N ALA A 62 -12.58 -18.94 -34.34
CA ALA A 62 -11.32 -18.65 -33.70
C ALA A 62 -10.32 -19.72 -34.17
N ALA A 63 -9.43 -19.35 -35.08
CA ALA A 63 -8.40 -20.25 -35.55
C ALA A 63 -7.59 -20.67 -34.32
N SER A 64 -7.28 -21.97 -34.21
CA SER A 64 -6.42 -22.46 -33.14
C SER A 64 -5.15 -21.60 -33.08
N PRO A 65 -4.71 -21.16 -31.89
CA PRO A 65 -3.53 -20.32 -31.75
C PRO A 65 -2.32 -20.90 -32.47
N PHE A 66 -1.57 -20.05 -33.18
CA PHE A 66 -0.34 -20.47 -33.83
C PHE A 66 0.73 -20.75 -32.76
N LYS A 67 1.32 -21.94 -32.79
CA LYS A 67 2.31 -22.35 -31.78
C LYS A 67 3.73 -22.06 -32.25
N LEU A 68 4.48 -21.35 -31.41
CA LEU A 68 5.92 -21.13 -31.55
C LEU A 68 6.68 -21.88 -30.44
N GLY A 69 7.98 -22.05 -30.67
CA GLY A 69 8.94 -22.57 -29.69
C GLY A 69 9.09 -21.62 -28.51
N LEU A 70 10.27 -21.02 -28.36
CA LEU A 70 10.53 -20.09 -27.27
C LEU A 70 10.20 -18.64 -27.67
N PHE A 71 9.87 -17.78 -26.70
CA PHE A 71 9.71 -16.34 -26.94
C PHE A 71 10.96 -15.72 -27.56
N THR A 72 12.15 -16.14 -27.13
CA THR A 72 13.43 -15.67 -27.67
C THR A 72 13.61 -15.95 -29.17
N GLU A 73 12.79 -16.82 -29.75
CA GLU A 73 12.78 -17.20 -31.17
C GLU A 73 11.60 -16.56 -31.94
N ALA A 74 10.72 -15.82 -31.26
CA ALA A 74 9.46 -15.33 -31.84
C ALA A 74 9.66 -14.10 -32.73
N THR A 75 10.67 -13.27 -32.46
CA THR A 75 10.97 -12.11 -33.30
C THR A 75 11.47 -12.57 -34.67
N GLY A 76 10.83 -12.07 -35.74
CA GLY A 76 11.12 -12.47 -37.12
C GLY A 76 10.50 -13.82 -37.51
N ALA A 77 9.69 -14.45 -36.66
CA ALA A 77 8.98 -15.68 -37.01
C ALA A 77 7.96 -15.42 -38.13
N SER A 78 7.84 -16.36 -39.07
CA SER A 78 6.80 -16.35 -40.10
C SER A 78 5.48 -16.85 -39.51
N ILE A 79 4.58 -15.93 -39.18
CA ILE A 79 3.24 -16.22 -38.64
C ILE A 79 2.23 -16.03 -39.77
N PRO A 80 1.33 -17.00 -40.03
CA PRO A 80 0.30 -16.84 -41.05
C PRO A 80 -0.50 -15.55 -40.88
N ALA A 81 -0.82 -14.87 -41.98
CA ALA A 81 -1.46 -13.55 -41.97
C ALA A 81 -2.85 -13.54 -41.34
N ASP A 82 -3.50 -14.70 -41.25
CA ASP A 82 -4.81 -14.90 -40.63
C ASP A 82 -4.75 -15.27 -39.14
N GLN A 83 -3.55 -15.38 -38.57
CA GLN A 83 -3.32 -15.70 -37.16
C GLN A 83 -3.04 -14.42 -36.37
N ASP A 84 -3.93 -14.11 -35.43
CA ASP A 84 -3.80 -12.98 -34.51
C ASP A 84 -3.40 -13.42 -33.10
N VAL A 85 -3.31 -14.72 -32.84
CA VAL A 85 -2.97 -15.29 -31.54
C VAL A 85 -1.81 -16.27 -31.69
N VAL A 86 -0.79 -16.08 -30.87
CA VAL A 86 0.43 -16.89 -30.86
C VAL A 86 0.65 -17.44 -29.45
N MET A 87 0.98 -18.72 -29.34
CA MET A 87 1.39 -19.34 -28.08
C MET A 87 2.86 -19.74 -28.13
N THR A 88 3.62 -19.43 -27.09
CA THR A 88 4.98 -19.94 -26.92
C THR A 88 5.02 -21.08 -25.90
N SER A 89 5.94 -22.01 -26.09
CA SER A 89 6.19 -23.12 -25.15
C SER A 89 6.99 -22.71 -23.90
N GLY A 90 7.50 -21.48 -23.86
CA GLY A 90 8.33 -20.93 -22.79
C GLY A 90 8.93 -19.58 -23.20
N HIS A 91 9.58 -18.88 -22.27
CA HIS A 91 10.30 -17.64 -22.57
C HIS A 91 11.70 -17.92 -23.12
N GLY A 92 12.61 -18.41 -22.27
CA GLY A 92 13.97 -18.82 -22.64
C GLY A 92 14.27 -20.30 -22.39
N ARG A 93 13.28 -21.05 -21.89
CA ARG A 93 13.34 -22.48 -21.64
C ARG A 93 11.93 -23.04 -21.75
N VAL A 94 11.77 -24.20 -22.40
CA VAL A 94 10.48 -24.88 -22.52
C VAL A 94 9.90 -25.15 -21.13
N GLY A 95 8.61 -24.87 -20.96
CA GLY A 95 7.87 -25.05 -19.72
C GLY A 95 8.02 -23.92 -18.69
N LEU A 96 8.85 -22.90 -18.94
CA LEU A 96 8.98 -21.74 -18.06
C LEU A 96 8.61 -20.45 -18.80
N GLY A 97 7.55 -19.77 -18.37
CA GLY A 97 7.05 -18.56 -19.03
C GLY A 97 6.37 -18.82 -20.37
N ALA A 98 5.73 -19.98 -20.52
CA ALA A 98 4.85 -20.23 -21.66
C ALA A 98 3.70 -19.22 -21.63
N ALA A 99 3.38 -18.61 -22.77
CA ALA A 99 2.48 -17.48 -22.79
C ALA A 99 1.71 -17.37 -24.10
N THR A 100 0.62 -16.59 -24.06
CA THR A 100 -0.19 -16.25 -25.24
C THR A 100 0.03 -14.78 -25.59
N TYR A 101 0.21 -14.50 -26.88
CA TYR A 101 0.48 -13.19 -27.43
C TYR A 101 -0.58 -12.85 -28.48
N HIS A 102 -1.06 -11.61 -28.47
CA HIS A 102 -2.06 -11.11 -29.40
C HIS A 102 -1.45 -10.08 -30.32
N PHE A 103 -1.82 -10.15 -31.60
CA PHE A 103 -1.59 -9.06 -32.54
C PHE A 103 -2.25 -7.78 -32.01
N ASP A 104 -1.48 -6.70 -31.95
CA ASP A 104 -1.99 -5.41 -31.52
C ASP A 104 -1.34 -4.28 -32.33
N SER A 105 -2.04 -3.83 -33.37
CA SER A 105 -1.59 -2.74 -34.24
C SER A 105 -1.39 -1.39 -33.53
N ALA A 106 -1.91 -1.21 -32.30
CA ALA A 106 -1.70 0.02 -31.54
C ALA A 106 -0.34 0.04 -30.82
N VAL A 107 0.38 -1.08 -30.79
CA VAL A 107 1.72 -1.15 -30.18
C VAL A 107 2.71 -0.30 -30.95
N THR A 108 3.25 0.71 -30.26
CA THR A 108 4.20 1.67 -30.82
C THR A 108 5.63 1.13 -30.81
N ALA A 109 6.51 1.72 -31.63
CA ALA A 109 7.93 1.40 -31.61
C ALA A 109 8.59 1.66 -30.24
N ALA A 110 8.16 2.70 -29.53
CA ALA A 110 8.65 3.02 -28.18
C ALA A 110 8.28 1.92 -27.18
N GLN A 111 7.04 1.41 -27.22
CA GLN A 111 6.62 0.29 -26.36
C GLN A 111 7.38 -0.99 -26.66
N ARG A 112 7.65 -1.29 -27.94
CA ARG A 112 8.49 -2.45 -28.32
C ARG A 112 9.90 -2.35 -27.74
N ALA A 113 10.50 -1.15 -27.78
CA ALA A 113 11.82 -0.91 -27.23
C ALA A 113 11.84 -0.99 -25.68
N ALA A 114 10.76 -0.53 -25.03
CA ALA A 114 10.63 -0.58 -23.57
C ALA A 114 10.39 -2.00 -23.04
N TYR A 115 9.66 -2.84 -23.80
CA TYR A 115 9.20 -4.17 -23.37
C TYR A 115 9.62 -5.31 -24.30
N PRO A 116 10.93 -5.48 -24.57
CA PRO A 116 11.42 -6.47 -25.54
C PRO A 116 11.17 -7.93 -25.13
N ASN A 117 10.81 -8.18 -23.86
CA ASN A 117 10.51 -9.52 -23.33
C ASN A 117 9.01 -9.83 -23.26
N ALA A 118 8.16 -8.90 -23.67
CA ALA A 118 6.70 -9.07 -23.68
C ALA A 118 6.09 -8.76 -25.04
N ILE A 119 6.88 -8.20 -25.97
CA ILE A 119 6.45 -7.78 -27.28
C ILE A 119 7.49 -8.25 -28.31
N PHE A 120 7.03 -8.89 -29.37
CA PHE A 120 7.87 -9.24 -30.51
C PHE A 120 7.22 -8.77 -31.82
N VAL A 121 8.01 -8.78 -32.89
CA VAL A 121 7.55 -8.41 -34.24
C VAL A 121 7.74 -9.61 -35.16
N ALA A 122 6.67 -10.03 -35.82
CA ALA A 122 6.72 -11.11 -36.81
C ALA A 122 7.48 -10.69 -38.07
N ALA A 123 7.81 -11.64 -38.95
CA ALA A 123 8.52 -11.38 -40.22
C ALA A 123 7.80 -10.36 -41.13
N ASP A 124 6.47 -10.30 -41.04
CA ASP A 124 5.61 -9.38 -41.82
C ASP A 124 5.46 -7.98 -41.17
N GLY A 125 6.14 -7.73 -40.06
CA GLY A 125 6.11 -6.45 -39.34
C GLY A 125 4.99 -6.30 -38.32
N ARG A 126 4.08 -7.27 -38.17
CA ARG A 126 3.00 -7.23 -37.17
C ARG A 126 3.55 -7.36 -35.75
N PRO A 127 3.23 -6.42 -34.83
CA PRO A 127 3.57 -6.56 -33.42
C PRO A 127 2.59 -7.49 -32.69
N PHE A 128 3.16 -8.40 -31.90
CA PHE A 128 2.42 -9.27 -30.99
C PHE A 128 2.87 -8.97 -29.56
N ARG A 129 1.92 -8.77 -28.65
CA ARG A 129 2.20 -8.49 -27.23
C ARG A 129 1.56 -9.52 -26.32
N LEU A 130 2.16 -9.69 -25.15
CA LEU A 130 1.70 -10.60 -24.11
C LEU A 130 0.24 -10.28 -23.72
N GLN A 131 -0.63 -11.28 -23.78
CA GLN A 131 -2.03 -11.14 -23.42
C GLN A 131 -2.23 -11.47 -21.94
N GLY A 132 -3.19 -10.79 -21.30
CA GLY A 132 -3.66 -11.10 -19.96
C GLY A 132 -3.44 -9.92 -19.00
N ASN A 133 -4.30 -9.85 -17.99
CA ASN A 133 -4.17 -8.92 -16.87
C ASN A 133 -3.51 -9.58 -15.65
N ARG A 134 -3.05 -10.83 -15.78
CA ARG A 134 -2.37 -11.57 -14.72
C ARG A 134 -1.18 -12.40 -15.23
N PRO A 135 -0.18 -11.78 -15.87
CA PRO A 135 0.98 -12.51 -16.38
C PRO A 135 1.94 -12.90 -15.24
N GLU A 136 2.57 -14.06 -15.38
CA GLU A 136 3.65 -14.48 -14.48
C GLU A 136 4.97 -13.77 -14.83
N LEU A 137 5.80 -13.49 -13.82
CA LEU A 137 7.13 -12.89 -14.03
C LEU A 137 8.02 -13.72 -14.97
N ALA A 138 7.85 -15.05 -14.99
CA ALA A 138 8.55 -15.94 -15.92
C ALA A 138 8.23 -15.65 -17.40
N MET A 139 7.03 -15.16 -17.72
CA MET A 139 6.62 -14.77 -19.07
C MET A 139 7.38 -13.53 -19.58
N PHE A 140 8.01 -12.76 -18.69
CA PHE A 140 8.90 -11.65 -19.02
C PHE A 140 10.39 -12.05 -19.01
N GLY A 141 10.68 -13.34 -18.88
CA GLY A 141 12.03 -13.88 -18.79
C GLY A 141 12.61 -13.92 -17.37
N GLY A 142 11.77 -13.71 -16.35
CA GLY A 142 12.16 -13.93 -14.97
C GLY A 142 12.55 -15.38 -14.72
N ARG A 143 13.50 -15.60 -13.82
CA ARG A 143 13.96 -16.95 -13.45
C ARG A 143 13.76 -17.17 -11.95
N PRO A 144 12.88 -18.12 -11.55
CA PRO A 144 12.67 -18.49 -10.15
C PRO A 144 13.79 -19.43 -9.68
N ASP A 145 15.05 -19.01 -9.86
CA ASP A 145 16.25 -19.81 -9.62
C ASP A 145 16.99 -19.42 -8.34
N TRP A 146 16.36 -18.62 -7.48
CA TRP A 146 16.94 -18.27 -6.18
C TRP A 146 17.11 -19.53 -5.33
N ARG A 147 18.36 -19.82 -4.96
CA ARG A 147 18.74 -20.94 -4.08
C ARG A 147 19.62 -20.46 -2.94
N GLY A 148 19.18 -19.42 -2.23
CA GLY A 148 19.90 -18.92 -1.06
C GLY A 148 19.19 -19.29 0.24
N SER A 149 19.98 -19.53 1.28
CA SER A 149 19.53 -19.58 2.67
C SER A 149 19.98 -18.33 3.41
N LEU A 150 19.15 -17.91 4.36
CA LEU A 150 19.56 -16.98 5.42
C LEU A 150 20.11 -17.80 6.59
N ASN A 151 21.17 -17.32 7.25
CA ASN A 151 21.57 -17.90 8.54
C ASN A 151 20.58 -17.48 9.65
N SER A 152 20.73 -18.02 10.86
CA SER A 152 19.95 -17.60 12.04
C SER A 152 20.10 -16.11 12.38
N SER A 153 21.13 -15.49 11.84
CA SER A 153 21.38 -14.06 11.87
C SER A 153 20.86 -13.33 10.61
N GLY A 154 19.95 -13.88 9.81
CA GLY A 154 19.38 -13.20 8.64
C GLY A 154 20.37 -12.79 7.53
N ASP A 155 21.63 -13.24 7.58
CA ASP A 155 22.61 -12.97 6.53
C ASP A 155 22.44 -13.96 5.38
N VAL A 156 22.52 -13.45 4.15
CA VAL A 156 22.54 -14.29 2.94
C VAL A 156 23.84 -15.08 2.91
N ILE A 157 23.76 -16.41 3.09
CA ILE A 157 24.93 -17.31 3.18
C ILE A 157 25.50 -17.59 1.79
N THR A 158 24.64 -17.72 0.77
CA THR A 158 25.03 -18.09 -0.59
C THR A 158 24.19 -17.31 -1.59
N ARG A 159 24.84 -16.68 -2.58
CA ARG A 159 24.18 -16.01 -3.69
C ARG A 159 24.28 -16.88 -4.92
N SER A 160 23.18 -17.50 -5.31
CA SER A 160 23.05 -18.10 -6.63
C SER A 160 21.69 -17.76 -7.21
N GLY A 161 21.66 -17.42 -8.49
CA GLY A 161 20.45 -17.04 -9.19
C GLY A 161 20.65 -15.87 -10.13
N THR A 162 19.67 -15.68 -11.00
CA THR A 162 19.61 -14.58 -11.96
C THR A 162 19.20 -13.30 -11.25
N ASN A 163 19.80 -12.16 -11.60
CA ASN A 163 19.30 -10.87 -11.10
C ASN A 163 18.03 -10.46 -11.86
N ASN A 164 16.87 -10.54 -11.19
CA ASN A 164 15.58 -10.29 -11.80
C ASN A 164 15.11 -8.81 -11.74
N ALA A 165 15.91 -7.87 -11.23
CA ALA A 165 15.46 -6.49 -10.97
C ALA A 165 14.84 -5.80 -12.21
N THR A 166 15.56 -5.78 -13.33
CA THR A 166 15.09 -5.17 -14.59
C THR A 166 13.86 -5.90 -15.14
N THR A 167 13.78 -7.22 -14.99
CA THR A 167 12.62 -8.02 -15.43
C THR A 167 11.37 -7.67 -14.63
N ILE A 168 11.49 -7.58 -13.30
CA ILE A 168 10.39 -7.19 -12.40
C ILE A 168 9.90 -5.78 -12.80
N GLN A 169 10.81 -4.81 -12.92
CA GLN A 169 10.42 -3.45 -13.26
C GLN A 169 9.76 -3.33 -14.64
N ARG A 170 10.27 -4.05 -15.64
CA ARG A 170 9.65 -4.08 -16.98
C ARG A 170 8.27 -4.71 -16.95
N ALA A 171 8.06 -5.76 -16.17
CA ALA A 171 6.75 -6.39 -16.03
C ALA A 171 5.72 -5.44 -15.39
N LEU A 172 6.12 -4.72 -14.33
CA LEU A 172 5.29 -3.70 -13.69
C LEU A 172 4.99 -2.52 -14.64
N GLY A 173 6.00 -2.04 -15.38
CA GLY A 173 5.83 -0.98 -16.38
C GLY A 173 4.94 -1.40 -17.56
N TYR A 174 5.06 -2.66 -17.99
CA TYR A 174 4.20 -3.22 -19.03
C TYR A 174 2.74 -3.20 -18.60
N LEU A 175 2.43 -3.71 -17.39
CA LEU A 175 1.07 -3.68 -16.88
C LEU A 175 0.54 -2.25 -16.79
N GLN A 176 1.33 -1.31 -16.27
CA GLN A 176 0.94 0.11 -16.21
C GLN A 176 0.57 0.67 -17.59
N ASP A 177 1.44 0.49 -18.59
CA ASP A 177 1.26 1.08 -19.92
C ASP A 177 0.14 0.40 -20.73
N PHE A 178 -0.29 -0.81 -20.33
CA PHE A 178 -1.35 -1.59 -20.99
C PHE A 178 -2.63 -1.76 -20.15
N GLY A 179 -2.86 -0.88 -19.17
CA GLY A 179 -4.16 -0.71 -18.51
C GLY A 179 -4.30 -1.32 -17.11
N GLY A 180 -3.19 -1.71 -16.49
CA GLY A 180 -3.13 -2.29 -15.15
C GLY A 180 -3.18 -3.83 -15.14
N GLY A 181 -3.31 -4.39 -13.94
CA GLY A 181 -3.41 -5.83 -13.73
C GLY A 181 -2.57 -6.30 -12.54
N THR A 182 -2.29 -7.61 -12.48
CA THR A 182 -1.57 -8.26 -11.40
C THR A 182 -0.34 -8.95 -11.95
N LEU A 183 0.85 -8.60 -11.47
CA LEU A 183 2.05 -9.38 -11.74
C LEU A 183 2.06 -10.60 -10.82
N GLU A 184 2.04 -11.79 -11.42
CA GLU A 184 2.09 -13.05 -10.67
C GLU A 184 3.53 -13.49 -10.44
N ILE A 185 3.86 -13.79 -9.18
CA ILE A 185 5.16 -14.27 -8.74
C ILE A 185 5.03 -15.76 -8.40
N ALA A 186 5.27 -16.61 -9.38
CA ALA A 186 5.33 -18.07 -9.16
C ALA A 186 6.79 -18.50 -8.92
N GLY A 187 7.14 -18.74 -7.64
CA GLY A 187 8.47 -19.17 -7.22
C GLY A 187 9.31 -18.10 -6.51
N SER A 188 10.59 -18.40 -6.30
CA SER A 188 11.53 -17.51 -5.60
C SER A 188 12.48 -16.79 -6.57
N TYR A 189 12.40 -15.46 -6.62
CA TYR A 189 13.20 -14.62 -7.51
C TYR A 189 14.18 -13.78 -6.71
N GLY A 190 15.47 -14.00 -6.95
CA GLY A 190 16.54 -13.17 -6.42
C GLY A 190 16.73 -11.92 -7.28
N PHE A 191 17.06 -10.80 -6.66
CA PHE A 191 17.44 -9.59 -7.40
C PHE A 191 18.42 -8.72 -6.61
N ASP A 192 19.13 -7.85 -7.31
CA ASP A 192 19.98 -6.80 -6.77
C ASP A 192 19.74 -5.51 -7.56
N CYS A 193 19.55 -4.41 -6.85
CA CYS A 193 18.82 -3.25 -7.32
C CYS A 193 19.52 -1.99 -6.82
N PRO A 194 20.34 -1.30 -7.64
CA PRO A 194 21.07 -0.12 -7.19
C PRO A 194 20.15 1.11 -7.03
N VAL A 195 19.01 1.10 -7.71
CA VAL A 195 17.92 2.10 -7.68
C VAL A 195 16.63 1.32 -7.48
N GLY A 196 15.63 1.81 -6.72
CA GLY A 196 14.48 0.98 -6.30
C GLY A 196 13.60 0.44 -7.44
N ILE A 197 12.79 -0.59 -7.15
CA ILE A 197 11.72 -1.08 -8.03
C ILE A 197 10.44 -0.30 -7.72
N ILE A 198 9.84 0.31 -8.73
CA ILE A 198 8.61 1.10 -8.61
C ILE A 198 7.39 0.25 -8.93
N ILE A 199 6.46 0.18 -7.97
CA ILE A 199 5.11 -0.38 -8.15
C ILE A 199 4.18 0.80 -8.50
N PRO A 200 3.66 0.85 -9.74
CA PRO A 200 2.82 1.94 -10.20
C PRO A 200 1.37 1.81 -9.72
N GLU A 201 0.55 2.82 -10.00
CA GLU A 201 -0.90 2.74 -9.78
C GLU A 201 -1.56 1.61 -10.58
N ASN A 202 -2.70 1.10 -10.16
CA ASN A 202 -3.49 0.09 -10.88
C ASN A 202 -2.75 -1.23 -11.20
N VAL A 203 -1.59 -1.44 -10.59
CA VAL A 203 -0.79 -2.66 -10.70
C VAL A 203 -0.66 -3.31 -9.34
N SER A 204 -1.04 -4.59 -9.28
CA SER A 204 -0.94 -5.43 -8.10
C SER A 204 0.19 -6.45 -8.25
N ILE A 205 0.64 -7.00 -7.13
CA ILE A 205 1.55 -8.15 -7.09
C ILE A 205 0.84 -9.28 -6.34
N ALA A 206 0.85 -10.49 -6.90
CA ALA A 206 0.29 -11.66 -6.24
C ALA A 206 1.25 -12.85 -6.34
N GLY A 207 1.21 -13.75 -5.38
CA GLY A 207 1.88 -15.05 -5.45
C GLY A 207 0.93 -16.21 -5.17
N ASN A 208 1.52 -17.38 -4.96
CA ASN A 208 0.85 -18.63 -4.57
C ASN A 208 0.97 -18.92 -3.07
N GLY A 209 1.38 -17.92 -2.28
CA GLY A 209 1.60 -18.00 -0.85
C GLY A 209 3.05 -17.63 -0.50
N PRO A 210 3.27 -17.07 0.70
CA PRO A 210 4.58 -16.54 1.10
C PRO A 210 5.68 -17.59 1.19
N GLU A 211 5.35 -18.89 1.27
CA GLU A 211 6.35 -19.96 1.26
C GLU A 211 6.79 -20.39 -0.13
N GLU A 212 5.93 -20.20 -1.14
CA GLU A 212 6.20 -20.59 -2.52
C GLU A 212 6.70 -19.41 -3.35
N SER A 213 6.25 -18.21 -3.01
CA SER A 213 6.39 -17.00 -3.81
C SER A 213 7.20 -15.96 -3.06
N LYS A 214 8.45 -15.74 -3.48
CA LYS A 214 9.41 -14.89 -2.75
C LYS A 214 10.12 -13.91 -3.68
N LEU A 215 10.18 -12.65 -3.28
CA LEU A 215 11.07 -11.65 -3.85
C LEU A 215 12.20 -11.41 -2.87
N VAL A 216 13.42 -11.82 -3.25
CA VAL A 216 14.58 -11.83 -2.35
C VAL A 216 15.60 -10.79 -2.82
N LEU A 217 15.78 -9.73 -2.03
CA LEU A 217 16.85 -8.77 -2.25
C LEU A 217 18.18 -9.34 -1.74
N THR A 218 19.13 -9.44 -2.66
CA THR A 218 20.43 -10.07 -2.44
C THR A 218 21.58 -9.06 -2.26
N GLY A 219 21.37 -7.79 -2.60
CA GLY A 219 22.36 -6.70 -2.55
C GLY A 219 22.69 -6.19 -1.14
N LYS A 220 23.78 -5.41 -0.99
CA LYS A 220 24.19 -4.74 0.28
C LYS A 220 23.96 -3.21 0.28
N ARG A 221 23.16 -2.68 -0.64
CA ARG A 221 23.17 -1.23 -0.96
C ARG A 221 22.12 -0.41 -0.20
N LEU A 222 22.34 0.91 -0.19
CA LEU A 222 21.64 1.94 0.57
C LEU A 222 20.52 2.64 -0.24
N ALA A 223 19.60 1.89 -0.85
CA ALA A 223 18.41 2.46 -1.47
C ALA A 223 17.16 1.67 -1.07
N PRO A 224 15.97 2.29 -1.04
CA PRO A 224 14.70 1.56 -0.90
C PRO A 224 14.57 0.47 -1.96
N VAL A 225 14.06 -0.70 -1.55
CA VAL A 225 13.99 -1.88 -2.42
C VAL A 225 12.78 -1.81 -3.34
N PHE A 226 11.59 -1.70 -2.74
CA PHE A 226 10.32 -1.51 -3.43
C PHE A 226 9.74 -0.16 -3.03
N LEU A 227 9.45 0.65 -4.04
CA LEU A 227 8.80 1.95 -3.96
C LEU A 227 7.40 1.79 -4.53
N TRP A 228 6.41 1.68 -3.65
CA TRP A 228 5.01 1.61 -4.05
C TRP A 228 4.46 3.03 -4.13
N GLY A 229 4.42 3.61 -5.32
CA GLY A 229 4.39 5.06 -5.47
C GLY A 229 5.75 5.71 -5.23
N THR A 230 5.83 7.03 -5.43
CA THR A 230 7.10 7.77 -5.47
C THR A 230 7.13 9.04 -4.61
N TYR A 231 6.04 9.43 -3.92
CA TYR A 231 6.17 10.43 -2.84
C TYR A 231 6.99 9.86 -1.66
N GLY A 232 7.57 10.74 -0.83
CA GLY A 232 8.43 10.40 0.31
C GLY A 232 9.88 10.91 0.22
N PRO A 233 10.75 10.69 1.24
CA PRO A 233 12.17 11.05 1.26
C PRO A 233 13.05 10.06 0.47
N ALA A 234 12.46 9.11 -0.28
CA ALA A 234 13.17 8.36 -1.31
C ALA A 234 13.85 9.30 -2.34
N ILE A 235 13.36 10.54 -2.44
CA ILE A 235 13.93 11.60 -3.24
C ILE A 235 14.84 12.44 -2.32
N ARG A 236 16.15 12.27 -2.51
CA ARG A 236 17.22 12.77 -1.62
C ARG A 236 17.27 14.28 -1.40
N THR A 237 16.52 15.08 -2.18
CA THR A 237 16.74 16.52 -2.25
C THR A 237 15.60 17.36 -1.67
N GLN A 238 14.38 16.84 -1.54
CA GLN A 238 13.24 17.57 -0.97
C GLN A 238 12.21 16.62 -0.35
N ILE A 239 11.67 16.99 0.82
CA ILE A 239 10.57 16.28 1.45
C ILE A 239 9.28 16.60 0.70
N THR A 240 8.79 15.61 -0.03
CA THR A 240 7.56 15.59 -0.81
C THR A 240 6.35 15.53 0.15
N PRO A 241 5.26 16.32 -0.01
CA PRO A 241 4.69 16.87 -1.24
C PRO A 241 5.00 18.35 -1.54
N VAL A 242 6.09 18.93 -1.02
CA VAL A 242 6.43 20.37 -1.24
C VAL A 242 6.54 20.76 -2.72
N ALA A 243 6.84 19.81 -3.60
CA ALA A 243 6.93 20.00 -5.05
C ALA A 243 5.60 20.37 -5.73
N GLU A 244 4.46 20.01 -5.15
CA GLU A 244 3.16 20.22 -5.79
C GLU A 244 2.63 21.64 -5.62
N THR A 245 1.83 22.11 -6.59
CA THR A 245 1.14 23.40 -6.48
C THR A 245 0.24 23.42 -5.25
N ARG A 246 0.43 24.43 -4.40
CA ARG A 246 -0.33 24.65 -3.18
C ARG A 246 -1.37 25.75 -3.36
N PHE A 247 -2.58 25.48 -2.88
CA PHE A 247 -3.71 26.39 -2.89
C PHE A 247 -4.14 26.69 -1.45
N ASP A 248 -4.45 27.94 -1.15
CA ASP A 248 -4.87 28.35 0.19
C ASP A 248 -6.31 27.96 0.47
N ILE A 249 -6.56 27.45 1.68
CA ILE A 249 -7.92 27.15 2.16
C ILE A 249 -8.31 28.05 3.34
N GLU A 250 -9.62 28.21 3.52
CA GLU A 250 -10.20 28.71 4.75
C GLU A 250 -9.95 27.71 5.89
N ASN A 251 -10.07 28.17 7.14
CA ASN A 251 -9.94 27.28 8.29
C ASN A 251 -11.04 26.22 8.25
N ALA A 252 -10.66 24.95 8.34
CA ALA A 252 -11.61 23.83 8.31
C ALA A 252 -11.56 23.08 9.65
N PRO A 253 -12.70 22.91 10.35
CA PRO A 253 -12.74 22.19 11.61
C PRO A 253 -12.63 20.67 11.41
N SER A 254 -12.20 19.97 12.47
CA SER A 254 -12.28 18.51 12.53
C SER A 254 -13.73 18.03 12.30
N GLY A 255 -13.90 16.89 11.63
CA GLY A 255 -15.19 16.33 11.24
C GLY A 255 -15.76 16.91 9.93
N SER A 256 -15.18 17.96 9.35
CA SER A 256 -15.68 18.53 8.11
C SER A 256 -15.51 17.57 6.93
N LEU A 257 -16.54 17.42 6.10
CA LEU A 257 -16.51 16.71 4.81
C LEU A 257 -16.22 17.65 3.63
N GLN A 258 -15.85 18.89 3.92
CA GLN A 258 -15.65 19.92 2.91
C GLN A 258 -14.51 20.85 3.33
N ILE A 259 -13.71 21.28 2.36
CA ILE A 259 -12.80 22.42 2.49
C ILE A 259 -13.22 23.50 1.51
N ARG A 260 -12.83 24.74 1.80
CA ARG A 260 -13.13 25.89 0.94
C ARG A 260 -11.85 26.61 0.57
N LEU A 261 -11.65 26.82 -0.72
CA LEU A 261 -10.53 27.60 -1.23
C LEU A 261 -10.74 29.08 -0.93
N ARG A 262 -9.66 29.77 -0.54
CA ARG A 262 -9.73 31.23 -0.32
C ARG A 262 -9.96 31.98 -1.63
N ASN A 263 -9.27 31.56 -2.70
CA ASN A 263 -9.54 32.02 -4.04
C ASN A 263 -10.44 31.00 -4.75
N ARG A 264 -11.71 31.37 -4.97
CA ARG A 264 -12.71 30.46 -5.56
C ARG A 264 -12.36 30.06 -6.99
N ASN A 265 -11.63 30.89 -7.73
CA ASN A 265 -11.18 30.57 -9.08
C ASN A 265 -10.21 29.38 -9.11
N ASP A 266 -9.54 29.08 -8.00
CA ASP A 266 -8.65 27.92 -7.92
C ASP A 266 -9.44 26.60 -7.96
N ALA A 267 -10.76 26.62 -7.73
CA ALA A 267 -11.61 25.43 -7.76
C ALA A 267 -11.59 24.73 -9.13
N PHE A 268 -11.36 25.49 -10.22
CA PHE A 268 -11.22 24.91 -11.56
C PHE A 268 -9.98 24.02 -11.73
N ALA A 269 -9.03 24.09 -10.80
CA ALA A 269 -7.86 23.21 -10.80
C ALA A 269 -8.17 21.80 -10.26
N PHE A 270 -9.38 21.58 -9.72
CA PHE A 270 -9.79 20.35 -9.03
C PHE A 270 -10.96 19.66 -9.75
N HIS A 271 -11.05 18.34 -9.60
CA HIS A 271 -12.22 17.57 -10.01
C HIS A 271 -12.43 16.35 -9.10
N ALA A 272 -13.63 15.76 -9.15
CA ALA A 272 -13.93 14.52 -8.45
C ALA A 272 -12.97 13.39 -8.86
N GLY A 273 -12.60 12.55 -7.89
CA GLY A 273 -11.63 11.46 -8.05
C GLY A 273 -10.18 11.83 -7.77
N MET A 274 -9.82 13.13 -7.77
CA MET A 274 -8.47 13.56 -7.41
C MET A 274 -8.12 13.20 -5.97
N ILE A 275 -6.85 12.90 -5.74
CA ILE A 275 -6.26 12.80 -4.40
C ILE A 275 -5.58 14.12 -4.08
N VAL A 276 -5.84 14.63 -2.88
CA VAL A 276 -5.25 15.86 -2.38
C VAL A 276 -4.55 15.63 -1.06
N TYR A 277 -3.48 16.40 -0.83
CA TYR A 277 -2.81 16.52 0.45
C TYR A 277 -3.27 17.82 1.12
N ILE A 278 -3.86 17.71 2.30
CA ILE A 278 -4.39 18.84 3.07
C ILE A 278 -3.44 19.10 4.24
N GLU A 279 -3.06 20.36 4.45
CA GLU A 279 -2.11 20.76 5.48
C GLU A 279 -2.58 21.99 6.27
N GLY A 280 -2.47 21.90 7.59
CA GLY A 280 -2.66 23.01 8.52
C GLY A 280 -1.33 23.61 8.93
N MET A 281 -1.36 24.75 9.63
CA MET A 281 -0.16 25.48 10.04
C MET A 281 -0.02 25.54 11.56
N ARG A 282 -0.27 24.44 12.28
CA ARG A 282 -0.13 24.42 13.74
C ARG A 282 1.34 24.46 14.13
N GLU A 283 2.15 23.59 13.53
CA GLU A 283 3.58 23.46 13.78
C GLU A 283 4.32 23.22 12.46
N LYS A 284 5.51 23.79 12.31
CA LYS A 284 6.47 23.39 11.28
C LYS A 284 7.34 22.30 11.87
N THR A 285 7.22 21.09 11.35
CA THR A 285 7.99 19.93 11.82
C THR A 285 9.05 19.55 10.80
N HIS A 286 9.77 18.47 11.11
CA HIS A 286 10.93 17.95 10.39
C HIS A 286 10.83 18.18 8.87
N GLY A 287 11.74 19.01 8.35
CA GLY A 287 11.94 19.19 6.91
C GLY A 287 10.75 19.70 6.08
N ASN A 288 10.29 20.91 6.41
CA ASN A 288 9.27 21.69 5.67
C ASN A 288 7.85 21.11 5.64
N LEU A 289 7.59 20.04 6.38
CA LEU A 289 6.23 19.55 6.60
C LEU A 289 5.51 20.46 7.60
N THR A 290 4.20 20.57 7.39
CA THR A 290 3.31 21.30 8.28
C THR A 290 2.24 20.35 8.80
N THR A 291 1.91 20.48 10.08
CA THR A 291 0.91 19.64 10.75
C THR A 291 -0.26 20.50 11.28
N PRO A 292 -1.47 19.94 11.39
CA PRO A 292 -1.87 18.58 10.98
C PRO A 292 -1.85 18.43 9.44
N ASN A 293 -1.65 17.21 8.95
CA ASN A 293 -1.71 16.90 7.51
C ASN A 293 -2.40 15.55 7.27
N LEU A 294 -2.95 15.32 6.07
CA LEU A 294 -3.60 14.07 5.67
C LEU A 294 -3.87 14.03 4.16
N LEU A 295 -4.23 12.84 3.63
CA LEU A 295 -4.66 12.65 2.25
C LEU A 295 -6.17 12.40 2.16
N ARG A 296 -6.85 12.97 1.15
CA ARG A 296 -8.27 12.69 0.86
C ARG A 296 -8.52 12.56 -0.62
N ARG A 297 -9.58 11.83 -0.94
CA ARG A 297 -10.20 11.86 -2.26
C ARG A 297 -11.28 12.92 -2.35
N ILE A 298 -11.29 13.67 -3.44
CA ILE A 298 -12.36 14.61 -3.77
C ILE A 298 -13.57 13.85 -4.31
N THR A 299 -14.75 14.12 -3.77
CA THR A 299 -16.03 13.57 -4.25
C THR A 299 -16.81 14.56 -5.11
N GLY A 300 -16.56 15.86 -4.97
CA GLY A 300 -17.20 16.91 -5.74
C GLY A 300 -16.50 18.25 -5.58
N VAL A 301 -16.73 19.14 -6.55
CA VAL A 301 -16.20 20.50 -6.55
C VAL A 301 -17.34 21.45 -6.93
N ASN A 302 -17.51 22.53 -6.18
CA ASN A 302 -18.42 23.62 -6.52
C ASN A 302 -17.61 24.89 -6.85
N PRO A 303 -17.38 25.20 -8.14
CA PRO A 303 -16.60 26.37 -8.53
C PRO A 303 -17.23 27.70 -8.15
N SER A 304 -18.56 27.78 -8.00
CA SER A 304 -19.25 29.04 -7.69
C SER A 304 -18.87 29.61 -6.32
N ASP A 305 -18.54 28.71 -5.39
CA ASP A 305 -18.34 29.04 -3.99
C ASP A 305 -16.94 28.63 -3.49
N GLY A 306 -16.15 27.94 -4.32
CA GLY A 306 -14.78 27.52 -4.06
C GLY A 306 -14.68 26.25 -3.22
N SER A 307 -15.78 25.52 -3.03
CA SER A 307 -15.79 24.38 -2.13
C SER A 307 -15.43 23.05 -2.79
N ILE A 308 -14.76 22.21 -2.00
CA ILE A 308 -14.29 20.88 -2.40
C ILE A 308 -14.83 19.89 -1.37
N ALA A 309 -15.66 18.96 -1.83
CA ALA A 309 -16.19 17.87 -1.02
C ALA A 309 -15.20 16.71 -0.94
N LEU A 310 -15.06 16.12 0.25
CA LEU A 310 -14.11 15.07 0.58
C LEU A 310 -14.83 13.73 0.83
N ALA A 311 -14.18 12.62 0.49
CA ALA A 311 -14.72 11.27 0.69
C ALA A 311 -14.73 10.86 2.18
N GLN A 312 -13.80 11.37 2.98
CA GLN A 312 -13.70 11.13 4.42
C GLN A 312 -13.55 12.47 5.15
N PRO A 313 -14.04 12.57 6.40
CA PRO A 313 -13.94 13.80 7.17
C PRO A 313 -12.47 14.14 7.50
N LEU A 314 -12.23 15.43 7.79
CA LEU A 314 -10.98 15.87 8.39
C LEU A 314 -10.86 15.31 9.82
N ASP A 315 -9.67 14.84 10.18
CA ASP A 315 -9.42 14.23 11.50
C ASP A 315 -8.96 15.25 12.56
N ASP A 316 -8.59 16.45 12.16
CA ASP A 316 -8.14 17.53 13.03
C ASP A 316 -8.61 18.89 12.47
N ASN A 317 -8.34 19.96 13.21
CA ASN A 317 -8.56 21.34 12.81
C ASN A 317 -7.42 21.84 11.92
N TYR A 318 -7.75 22.10 10.65
CA TYR A 318 -6.85 22.63 9.64
C TYR A 318 -6.95 24.16 9.63
N ARG A 319 -6.05 24.80 10.37
CA ARG A 319 -6.08 26.25 10.60
C ARG A 319 -4.81 26.92 10.11
N SER A 320 -4.99 28.16 9.69
CA SER A 320 -3.91 29.11 9.42
C SER A 320 -3.32 29.61 10.75
N SER A 321 -2.05 30.01 10.75
CA SER A 321 -1.37 30.58 11.91
C SER A 321 -0.39 31.68 11.49
N ALA A 322 0.41 32.18 12.45
CA ALA A 322 1.53 33.06 12.14
C ALA A 322 2.59 32.41 11.23
N LEU A 323 2.63 31.07 11.14
CA LEU A 323 3.55 30.34 10.28
C LEU A 323 3.09 30.28 8.81
N GLY A 324 1.81 30.53 8.53
CA GLY A 324 1.25 30.50 7.18
C GLY A 324 -0.25 30.24 7.12
N SER A 325 -0.80 30.18 5.90
CA SER A 325 -2.18 29.75 5.64
C SER A 325 -2.33 28.23 5.75
N ALA A 326 -3.52 27.72 6.10
CA ALA A 326 -3.83 26.33 5.77
C ALA A 326 -3.91 26.15 4.25
N GLY A 327 -3.61 24.96 3.73
CA GLY A 327 -3.56 24.72 2.30
C GLY A 327 -3.95 23.32 1.86
N VAL A 328 -4.12 23.19 0.55
CA VAL A 328 -4.37 21.93 -0.15
C VAL A 328 -3.46 21.84 -1.38
N ARG A 329 -2.94 20.64 -1.65
CA ARG A 329 -2.10 20.34 -2.82
C ARG A 329 -2.74 19.23 -3.64
N ARG A 330 -2.64 19.34 -4.95
CA ARG A 330 -3.06 18.28 -5.88
C ARG A 330 -1.93 17.27 -6.00
N LEU A 331 -2.23 15.99 -5.88
CA LEU A 331 -1.26 14.92 -6.08
C LEU A 331 -1.46 14.26 -7.45
N ASN A 332 -0.47 13.52 -7.92
CA ASN A 332 -0.53 12.71 -9.15
C ASN A 332 -0.76 13.54 -10.43
N MET A 333 -0.13 14.72 -10.52
CA MET A 333 -0.30 15.60 -11.69
C MET A 333 0.34 15.05 -12.99
N GLY A 334 1.13 13.97 -12.89
CA GLY A 334 1.70 13.25 -14.04
C GLY A 334 2.83 13.99 -14.78
N THR A 335 3.11 15.24 -14.42
CA THR A 335 4.19 16.03 -15.01
C THR A 335 5.52 15.74 -14.32
N LEU A 336 6.55 15.36 -15.09
CA LEU A 336 7.92 15.43 -14.64
C LEU A 336 8.28 16.92 -14.51
N PRO A 337 8.53 17.46 -13.31
CA PRO A 337 8.94 18.85 -13.16
C PRO A 337 10.29 19.10 -13.87
N SER A 338 10.56 20.36 -14.21
CA SER A 338 11.76 20.77 -14.95
C SER A 338 13.09 20.61 -14.19
N THR A 339 13.03 20.19 -12.93
CA THR A 339 14.17 19.97 -12.01
C THR A 339 14.20 18.51 -11.54
N ASP A 340 15.26 18.10 -10.82
CA ASP A 340 15.55 16.71 -10.37
C ASP A 340 14.54 16.07 -9.38
N GLN A 341 13.24 16.41 -9.46
CA GLN A 341 12.18 15.84 -8.63
C GLN A 341 11.48 14.67 -9.36
N TYR A 342 12.26 13.66 -9.71
CA TYR A 342 11.77 12.39 -10.24
C TYR A 342 12.57 11.24 -9.64
N THR A 343 11.97 10.06 -9.64
CA THR A 343 12.68 8.82 -9.29
C THR A 343 13.01 8.05 -10.56
N THR A 344 14.23 7.55 -10.67
CA THR A 344 14.64 6.68 -11.78
C THR A 344 14.60 5.23 -11.31
N ASP A 345 13.92 4.37 -12.05
CA ASP A 345 13.90 2.93 -11.76
C ASP A 345 15.12 2.19 -12.36
N VAL A 346 15.20 0.88 -12.11
CA VAL A 346 16.29 0.02 -12.61
C VAL A 346 16.38 -0.13 -14.13
N THR A 347 15.37 0.29 -14.86
CA THR A 347 15.38 0.32 -16.33
C THR A 347 15.89 1.65 -16.87
N GLY A 348 16.08 2.66 -16.01
CA GLY A 348 16.38 4.03 -16.38
C GLY A 348 15.15 4.89 -16.68
N ARG A 349 13.93 4.36 -16.51
CA ARG A 349 12.69 5.13 -16.69
C ARG A 349 12.55 6.12 -15.55
N LYS A 350 12.26 7.38 -15.89
CA LYS A 350 11.96 8.45 -14.93
C LYS A 350 10.48 8.40 -14.59
N TRP A 351 10.17 8.48 -13.30
CA TRP A 351 8.82 8.48 -12.77
C TRP A 351 8.50 9.82 -12.12
N PRO A 352 7.32 10.41 -12.42
CA PRO A 352 6.86 11.59 -11.69
C PRO A 352 6.58 11.22 -10.23
N LEU A 353 6.27 12.24 -9.43
CA LEU A 353 5.71 12.05 -8.10
C LEU A 353 4.28 11.55 -8.22
N PHE A 354 3.98 10.42 -7.59
CA PHE A 354 2.62 9.90 -7.51
C PHE A 354 2.42 9.02 -6.26
N VAL A 355 1.21 9.06 -5.73
CA VAL A 355 0.65 8.13 -4.76
C VAL A 355 -0.02 7.03 -5.58
N ALA A 356 0.41 5.79 -5.44
CA ALA A 356 -0.20 4.66 -6.14
C ALA A 356 -1.65 4.46 -5.68
N THR A 357 -2.55 4.13 -6.60
CA THR A 357 -3.96 3.91 -6.28
C THR A 357 -4.46 2.59 -6.82
N ARG A 358 -5.46 1.98 -6.15
CA ARG A 358 -6.09 0.74 -6.61
C ARG A 358 -5.09 -0.38 -6.84
N THR A 359 -4.24 -0.59 -5.85
CA THR A 359 -3.11 -1.51 -5.89
C THR A 359 -3.21 -2.49 -4.73
N SER A 360 -2.75 -3.72 -4.95
CA SER A 360 -2.72 -4.74 -3.90
C SER A 360 -1.44 -5.57 -3.93
N ILE A 361 -1.06 -6.10 -2.76
CA ILE A 361 0.02 -7.09 -2.65
C ILE A 361 -0.49 -8.29 -1.86
N THR A 362 -0.53 -9.48 -2.48
CA THR A 362 -1.09 -10.67 -1.84
C THR A 362 -0.22 -11.92 -1.99
N ASP A 363 -0.30 -12.82 -1.01
CA ASP A 363 0.21 -14.20 -1.10
C ASP A 363 1.70 -14.31 -1.47
N ILE A 364 2.54 -13.44 -0.89
CA ILE A 364 3.96 -13.32 -1.27
C ILE A 364 4.85 -12.96 -0.08
N ALA A 365 6.12 -13.35 -0.13
CA ALA A 365 7.13 -12.90 0.80
C ALA A 365 8.12 -11.89 0.17
N PHE A 366 8.42 -10.82 0.90
CA PHE A 366 9.54 -9.93 0.65
C PHE A 366 10.65 -10.24 1.64
N VAL A 367 11.82 -10.61 1.13
CA VAL A 367 12.97 -10.99 1.95
C VAL A 367 14.15 -10.08 1.63
N GLN A 368 14.71 -9.44 2.64
CA GLN A 368 15.82 -8.50 2.56
C GLN A 368 16.99 -9.02 3.41
N GLY A 369 18.18 -9.15 2.81
CA GLY A 369 19.38 -9.51 3.58
C GLY A 369 19.77 -8.47 4.65
N ARG A 370 20.53 -8.90 5.67
CA ARG A 370 21.06 -7.99 6.69
C ARG A 370 22.03 -6.93 6.14
N GLY A 371 21.99 -5.73 6.73
CA GLY A 371 22.93 -4.62 6.46
C GLY A 371 22.42 -3.57 5.46
N ILE A 372 21.17 -3.67 5.02
CA ILE A 372 20.53 -2.65 4.19
C ILE A 372 19.89 -1.59 5.10
N GLY A 373 20.32 -0.34 4.94
CA GLY A 373 19.87 0.78 5.78
C GLY A 373 18.57 1.45 5.33
N TRP A 374 17.72 0.76 4.56
CA TRP A 374 16.50 1.32 3.98
C TRP A 374 15.32 0.35 4.03
N PRO A 375 14.07 0.89 4.06
CA PRO A 375 12.85 0.09 4.15
C PRO A 375 12.77 -1.02 3.10
N THR A 376 12.27 -2.19 3.52
CA THR A 376 12.03 -3.32 2.60
C THR A 376 10.92 -2.99 1.61
N LEU A 377 9.86 -2.38 2.12
CA LEU A 377 8.78 -1.83 1.33
C LEU A 377 8.59 -0.38 1.77
N TYR A 378 8.49 0.49 0.78
CA TYR A 378 8.22 1.90 0.96
C TYR A 378 6.88 2.21 0.28
N THR A 379 5.91 2.70 1.02
CA THR A 379 4.52 2.79 0.55
C THR A 379 4.02 4.21 0.53
N SER A 380 3.90 4.74 -0.69
CA SER A 380 3.12 5.90 -1.05
C SER A 380 1.84 5.46 -1.79
N ALA A 381 0.77 5.13 -1.06
CA ALA A 381 -0.42 4.53 -1.65
C ALA A 381 -1.75 5.04 -1.06
N PHE A 382 -2.82 5.02 -1.85
CA PHE A 382 -4.18 5.38 -1.48
C PHE A 382 -5.16 4.32 -2.00
N ASP A 383 -6.10 3.85 -1.18
CA ASP A 383 -6.98 2.70 -1.51
C ASP A 383 -6.17 1.45 -1.87
N PHE A 384 -5.48 0.90 -0.87
CA PHE A 384 -4.60 -0.26 -1.07
C PHE A 384 -4.94 -1.44 -0.15
N THR A 385 -4.59 -2.64 -0.60
CA THR A 385 -4.72 -3.85 0.22
C THR A 385 -3.41 -4.64 0.27
N VAL A 386 -3.14 -5.22 1.43
CA VAL A 386 -2.04 -6.17 1.64
C VAL A 386 -2.61 -7.37 2.37
N ASP A 387 -2.48 -8.57 1.82
CA ASP A 387 -3.07 -9.78 2.42
C ASP A 387 -2.15 -10.99 2.32
N ASN A 388 -2.03 -11.74 3.42
CA ASN A 388 -1.21 -12.96 3.48
C ASN A 388 0.24 -12.73 3.00
N VAL A 389 0.85 -11.63 3.46
CA VAL A 389 2.22 -11.24 3.11
C VAL A 389 3.19 -11.55 4.25
N VAL A 390 4.41 -11.93 3.90
CA VAL A 390 5.53 -12.03 4.84
C VAL A 390 6.60 -11.00 4.47
N MET A 391 7.08 -10.23 5.43
CA MET A 391 8.19 -9.31 5.25
C MET A 391 9.30 -9.64 6.23
N GLU A 392 10.49 -9.91 5.71
CA GLU A 392 11.66 -10.23 6.50
C GLU A 392 12.82 -9.33 6.09
N GLY A 393 13.48 -8.66 7.04
CA GLY A 393 14.54 -7.73 6.64
C GLY A 393 15.35 -7.09 7.74
N THR A 394 16.23 -6.18 7.31
CA THR A 394 16.96 -5.32 8.25
C THR A 394 16.05 -4.21 8.77
N TYR A 395 15.33 -3.58 7.84
CA TYR A 395 14.67 -2.30 8.02
C TYR A 395 13.17 -2.38 7.72
N TYR A 396 12.41 -1.50 8.38
CA TYR A 396 10.96 -1.52 8.47
C TYR A 396 10.21 -1.46 7.13
N TRP A 397 8.91 -1.67 7.20
CA TRP A 397 7.95 -1.18 6.21
C TRP A 397 7.64 0.30 6.48
N GLY A 398 8.01 1.18 5.55
CA GLY A 398 7.75 2.62 5.63
C GLY A 398 6.46 3.00 4.89
N MET A 399 5.59 3.78 5.51
CA MET A 399 4.32 4.27 4.98
C MET A 399 4.31 5.79 4.92
N ASP A 400 4.46 6.35 3.72
CA ASP A 400 4.86 7.74 3.51
C ASP A 400 4.46 8.31 2.10
N PRO A 401 3.29 8.93 1.95
CA PRO A 401 2.06 8.69 2.69
C PRO A 401 1.33 7.43 2.23
N ALA A 402 0.75 6.69 3.16
CA ALA A 402 -0.18 5.61 2.89
C ALA A 402 -1.52 5.84 3.60
N THR A 403 -2.62 5.85 2.84
CA THR A 403 -3.96 6.19 3.35
C THR A 403 -5.06 5.28 2.83
N ASN A 404 -6.11 5.11 3.64
CA ASN A 404 -7.30 4.31 3.30
C ASN A 404 -6.93 2.89 2.86
N GLY A 405 -6.17 2.20 3.72
CA GLY A 405 -5.59 0.89 3.43
C GLY A 405 -6.10 -0.20 4.35
N ARG A 406 -6.03 -1.45 3.89
CA ARG A 406 -6.27 -2.63 4.72
C ARG A 406 -5.13 -3.64 4.59
N VAL A 407 -4.60 -4.06 5.73
CA VAL A 407 -3.52 -5.04 5.85
C VAL A 407 -4.01 -6.21 6.67
N THR A 408 -4.04 -7.41 6.10
CA THR A 408 -4.55 -8.62 6.74
C THR A 408 -3.55 -9.78 6.70
N ASN A 409 -3.60 -10.65 7.70
CA ASN A 409 -2.85 -11.93 7.71
C ASN A 409 -1.35 -11.79 7.44
N THR A 410 -0.75 -10.65 7.82
CA THR A 410 0.61 -10.31 7.41
C THR A 410 1.59 -10.49 8.57
N ARG A 411 2.80 -10.98 8.29
CA ARG A 411 3.86 -11.15 9.29
C ARG A 411 5.10 -10.35 8.94
N TRP A 412 5.65 -9.67 9.94
CA TRP A 412 6.82 -8.81 9.81
C TRP A 412 7.91 -9.25 10.76
N THR A 413 9.11 -9.48 10.25
CA THR A 413 10.27 -9.87 11.05
C THR A 413 11.44 -8.98 10.67
N PHE A 414 11.81 -8.04 11.53
CA PHE A 414 12.84 -7.06 11.21
C PHE A 414 13.91 -6.94 12.30
N SER A 415 15.15 -6.60 11.93
CA SER A 415 16.22 -6.40 12.91
C SER A 415 16.14 -5.04 13.62
N ASN A 416 15.62 -4.01 12.93
CA ASN A 416 15.41 -2.65 13.43
C ASN A 416 13.91 -2.42 13.71
N ARG A 417 13.24 -1.42 13.12
CA ARG A 417 11.78 -1.24 13.29
C ARG A 417 11.03 -2.20 12.36
N ALA A 418 9.76 -2.46 12.64
CA ALA A 418 8.88 -3.22 11.78
C ALA A 418 7.98 -2.35 10.90
N LEU A 419 7.46 -1.26 11.47
CA LEU A 419 6.57 -0.33 10.78
C LEU A 419 6.89 1.10 11.19
N GLU A 420 6.89 2.00 10.22
CA GLU A 420 6.82 3.44 10.42
C GLU A 420 5.73 4.03 9.52
N ALA A 421 4.84 4.81 10.11
CA ALA A 421 3.84 5.59 9.39
C ALA A 421 4.09 7.08 9.60
N ALA A 422 4.36 7.79 8.52
CA ALA A 422 4.68 9.22 8.51
C ALA A 422 4.10 9.94 7.27
N TYR A 423 4.45 11.21 7.07
CA TYR A 423 4.08 12.06 5.93
C TYR A 423 2.56 12.15 5.64
N GLY A 424 1.71 12.10 6.65
CA GLY A 424 0.24 12.12 6.50
C GLY A 424 -0.42 10.76 6.33
N SER A 425 0.34 9.68 6.52
CA SER A 425 -0.20 8.32 6.61
C SER A 425 -1.29 8.21 7.67
N SER A 426 -2.45 7.70 7.25
CA SER A 426 -3.67 7.73 8.05
C SER A 426 -4.71 6.74 7.57
N ASP A 427 -5.68 6.40 8.43
CA ASP A 427 -6.85 5.61 8.04
C ASP A 427 -6.48 4.23 7.46
N VAL A 428 -5.53 3.53 8.10
CA VAL A 428 -5.12 2.18 7.71
C VAL A 428 -5.45 1.18 8.81
N VAL A 429 -6.07 0.07 8.42
CA VAL A 429 -6.45 -1.02 9.31
C VAL A 429 -5.48 -2.19 9.14
N PHE A 430 -4.87 -2.63 10.23
CA PHE A 430 -4.05 -3.82 10.35
C PHE A 430 -4.83 -4.85 11.14
N ALA A 431 -5.23 -5.96 10.51
CA ALA A 431 -6.01 -7.02 11.14
C ALA A 431 -5.27 -8.36 11.03
N ASP A 432 -5.26 -9.16 12.10
CA ASP A 432 -4.65 -10.50 12.10
C ASP A 432 -3.17 -10.48 11.69
N CYS A 433 -2.46 -9.43 12.09
CA CYS A 433 -1.06 -9.20 11.74
C CYS A 433 -0.13 -9.52 12.89
N ALA A 434 1.11 -9.87 12.58
CA ALA A 434 2.14 -10.08 13.58
C ALA A 434 3.43 -9.33 13.22
N ALA A 435 4.03 -8.66 14.20
CA ALA A 435 5.35 -8.04 14.08
C ALA A 435 6.31 -8.62 15.11
N SER A 436 7.53 -8.91 14.69
CA SER A 436 8.58 -9.38 15.57
C SER A 436 9.94 -8.78 15.25
N ARG A 437 10.78 -8.68 16.27
CA ARG A 437 12.19 -8.31 16.08
C ARG A 437 13.07 -9.54 15.97
N MET A 438 13.99 -9.57 15.01
CA MET A 438 14.98 -10.64 14.89
C MET A 438 15.90 -10.70 16.11
N ALA A 439 16.27 -11.92 16.53
CA ALA A 439 17.28 -12.13 17.56
C ALA A 439 18.64 -11.50 17.14
N GLY A 440 19.27 -10.77 18.07
CA GLY A 440 20.53 -10.06 17.84
C GLY A 440 20.42 -8.82 16.93
N GLY A 441 19.20 -8.37 16.58
CA GLY A 441 18.99 -7.15 15.83
C GLY A 441 19.49 -5.90 16.57
N LYS A 442 20.11 -4.96 15.84
CA LYS A 442 20.45 -3.64 16.39
C LYS A 442 19.18 -2.79 16.37
N ALA A 443 18.45 -2.74 17.49
CA ALA A 443 17.44 -1.69 17.64
C ALA A 443 18.14 -0.33 17.47
N GLN A 444 17.61 0.53 16.60
CA GLN A 444 17.99 1.93 16.58
C GLN A 444 17.64 2.51 17.95
N ASP A 445 18.57 3.22 18.57
CA ASP A 445 18.40 3.72 19.92
C ASP A 445 17.08 4.53 19.99
N ASN A 446 16.20 4.13 20.91
CA ASN A 446 14.96 4.83 21.28
C ASN A 446 13.80 4.77 20.28
N ALA A 447 13.81 3.81 19.35
CA ALA A 447 12.74 3.69 18.36
C ALA A 447 11.76 2.55 18.67
N PRO A 448 10.44 2.79 18.60
CA PRO A 448 9.48 1.72 18.78
C PRO A 448 9.47 0.73 17.61
N LEU A 449 9.07 -0.53 17.88
CA LEU A 449 8.98 -1.55 16.83
C LEU A 449 7.89 -1.18 15.80
N VAL A 450 6.79 -0.59 16.27
CA VAL A 450 5.76 0.05 15.45
C VAL A 450 5.69 1.53 15.82
N TRP A 451 5.98 2.39 14.85
CA TRP A 451 5.98 3.85 15.04
C TRP A 451 4.92 4.53 14.19
N THR A 452 3.95 5.18 14.84
CA THR A 452 3.21 6.28 14.20
C THR A 452 3.98 7.56 14.50
N ASN A 453 4.48 8.24 13.47
CA ASN A 453 5.26 9.46 13.64
C ASN A 453 4.33 10.68 13.55
N PRO A 454 3.76 11.16 14.68
CA PRO A 454 2.81 12.27 14.66
C PRO A 454 3.47 13.59 14.23
N ALA A 455 4.78 13.75 14.45
CA ALA A 455 5.50 14.92 14.01
C ALA A 455 5.50 15.03 12.47
N GLU A 456 5.41 13.91 11.77
CA GLU A 456 5.29 13.87 10.31
C GLU A 456 3.86 13.56 9.86
N GLY A 457 2.88 13.54 10.79
CA GLY A 457 1.46 13.38 10.49
C GLY A 457 0.94 11.96 10.41
N GLY A 458 1.72 10.97 10.86
CA GLY A 458 1.23 9.59 11.04
C GLY A 458 0.21 9.50 12.17
N LYS A 459 -1.01 8.99 11.88
CA LYS A 459 -2.15 8.95 12.83
C LYS A 459 -3.27 8.02 12.34
N SER A 460 -4.36 7.88 13.11
CA SER A 460 -5.60 7.21 12.67
C SER A 460 -5.40 5.78 12.15
N LEU A 461 -4.48 5.03 12.78
CA LEU A 461 -4.26 3.62 12.44
C LEU A 461 -5.08 2.73 13.37
N VAL A 462 -5.55 1.60 12.86
CA VAL A 462 -6.30 0.61 13.65
C VAL A 462 -5.55 -0.71 13.62
N PHE A 463 -5.22 -1.25 14.79
CA PHE A 463 -4.56 -2.55 14.95
C PHE A 463 -5.55 -3.51 15.64
N GLU A 464 -6.09 -4.46 14.89
CA GLU A 464 -7.04 -5.47 15.34
C GLU A 464 -6.36 -6.84 15.39
N ARG A 465 -6.46 -7.56 16.52
CA ARG A 465 -5.83 -8.89 16.66
C ARG A 465 -4.36 -8.88 16.25
N PHE A 466 -3.65 -7.82 16.63
CA PHE A 466 -2.26 -7.61 16.27
C PHE A 466 -1.33 -8.23 17.32
N ILE A 467 -0.34 -9.00 16.88
CA ILE A 467 0.62 -9.67 17.76
C ILE A 467 1.98 -9.01 17.64
N LEU A 468 2.52 -8.48 18.73
CA LEU A 468 3.86 -7.90 18.78
C LEU A 468 4.81 -8.70 19.68
N LYS A 469 5.96 -9.11 19.12
CA LYS A 469 7.00 -9.85 19.85
C LYS A 469 8.36 -9.16 19.73
N ASP A 470 8.81 -8.48 20.77
CA ASP A 470 10.15 -7.90 20.81
C ASP A 470 11.08 -8.65 21.78
N PRO A 471 11.84 -9.66 21.32
CA PRO A 471 12.75 -10.41 22.18
C PRO A 471 14.05 -9.67 22.50
N ALA A 472 14.28 -8.42 22.03
CA ALA A 472 15.58 -7.79 22.19
C ALA A 472 15.92 -7.44 23.65
N ASN A 473 16.98 -8.06 24.14
CA ASN A 473 17.71 -7.66 25.35
C ASN A 473 18.75 -6.59 25.00
N LYS A 474 18.35 -5.34 24.75
CA LYS A 474 19.33 -4.24 24.82
C LYS A 474 19.38 -3.72 26.25
N ARG A 475 20.53 -3.88 26.90
CA ARG A 475 20.88 -3.12 28.11
C ARG A 475 20.74 -1.64 27.76
N ILE A 476 19.93 -0.91 28.54
CA ILE A 476 19.91 0.54 28.53
C ILE A 476 21.32 1.00 28.89
N GLY A 477 22.06 1.54 27.92
CA GLY A 477 23.25 2.33 28.22
C GLY A 477 22.78 3.72 28.66
N ASP A 478 22.84 3.99 29.96
CA ASP A 478 22.95 5.24 30.73
C ASP A 478 22.32 6.57 30.22
N GLY A 479 21.42 6.55 29.22
CA GLY A 479 20.85 7.77 28.65
C GLY A 479 19.46 7.56 28.05
N HIS A 480 18.42 7.74 28.88
CA HIS A 480 17.04 8.12 28.53
C HIS A 480 16.27 7.36 27.44
N GLY A 481 16.78 6.24 26.95
CA GLY A 481 16.14 5.43 25.93
C GLY A 481 15.10 4.47 26.46
N THR A 482 13.84 4.87 26.43
CA THR A 482 12.73 3.94 26.70
C THR A 482 12.42 3.18 25.41
N ASN A 483 12.76 1.88 25.37
CA ASN A 483 12.20 1.00 24.36
C ASN A 483 10.69 1.00 24.55
N VAL A 484 9.93 1.30 23.51
CA VAL A 484 8.47 1.39 23.51
C VAL A 484 7.98 0.41 22.44
N ALA A 485 7.07 -0.51 22.74
CA ALA A 485 6.60 -1.45 21.70
C ALA A 485 5.75 -0.73 20.62
N PHE A 486 4.90 0.20 21.07
CA PHE A 486 4.01 1.01 20.24
C PHE A 486 4.08 2.48 20.64
N GLY A 487 4.27 3.38 19.69
CA GLY A 487 3.97 4.80 19.84
C GLY A 487 2.75 5.15 18.99
N LEU A 488 1.56 5.11 19.60
CA LEU A 488 0.28 5.36 18.92
C LEU A 488 -0.20 6.80 19.10
N VAL A 489 -0.74 7.42 18.06
CA VAL A 489 -1.44 8.72 18.14
C VAL A 489 -2.74 8.66 17.35
N ASN A 490 -3.85 9.09 17.96
CA ASN A 490 -5.20 8.98 17.40
C ASN A 490 -5.50 7.60 16.80
N SER A 491 -4.96 6.54 17.39
CA SER A 491 -4.98 5.19 16.82
C SER A 491 -5.67 4.21 17.76
N GLN A 492 -6.01 3.03 17.27
CA GLN A 492 -6.74 2.01 18.02
C GLN A 492 -5.94 0.72 18.10
N LEU A 493 -5.95 0.07 19.26
CA LEU A 493 -5.40 -1.26 19.48
C LEU A 493 -6.49 -2.14 20.12
N ILE A 494 -6.94 -3.15 19.39
CA ILE A 494 -8.13 -3.94 19.72
C ILE A 494 -7.75 -5.42 19.71
N ASP A 495 -8.13 -6.15 20.76
CA ASP A 495 -7.96 -7.61 20.90
C ASP A 495 -6.53 -8.09 20.58
N SER A 496 -5.53 -7.28 20.92
CA SER A 496 -4.15 -7.45 20.49
C SER A 496 -3.28 -7.97 21.62
N ALA A 497 -2.13 -8.57 21.28
CA ALA A 497 -1.20 -9.13 22.24
C ALA A 497 0.19 -8.56 22.03
N SER A 498 0.88 -8.22 23.11
CA SER A 498 2.26 -7.76 23.00
C SER A 498 3.14 -8.14 24.18
N THR A 499 4.36 -8.56 23.85
CA THR A 499 5.42 -8.85 24.81
C THR A 499 6.51 -7.80 24.71
N ALA A 500 6.74 -7.07 25.81
CA ALA A 500 7.76 -6.04 25.90
C ALA A 500 9.17 -6.65 25.93
N PRO A 501 10.18 -5.92 25.40
CA PRO A 501 11.57 -6.31 25.56
C PRO A 501 11.99 -6.21 27.02
N ALA A 502 13.00 -7.00 27.40
CA ALA A 502 13.39 -7.05 28.79
C ALA A 502 14.05 -5.72 29.25
N GLY A 503 13.50 -5.10 30.30
CA GLY A 503 14.02 -3.84 30.86
C GLY A 503 13.53 -2.55 30.18
N GLY A 504 12.56 -2.62 29.26
CA GLY A 504 11.96 -1.44 28.60
C GLY A 504 10.59 -1.00 29.18
N ILE A 505 10.05 0.11 28.67
CA ILE A 505 8.62 0.45 28.83
C ILE A 505 7.84 -0.43 27.87
N GLY A 506 6.80 -1.12 28.35
CA GLY A 506 6.02 -1.97 27.46
C GLY A 506 5.34 -1.14 26.36
N PHE A 507 4.58 -0.11 26.75
CA PHE A 507 3.62 0.55 25.85
C PHE A 507 3.53 2.06 26.10
N PHE A 508 3.54 2.85 25.01
CA PHE A 508 3.19 4.27 25.04
C PHE A 508 1.97 4.52 24.16
N ILE A 509 0.85 4.78 24.82
CA ILE A 509 -0.40 5.14 24.18
C ILE A 509 -0.47 6.67 24.20
N GLY A 510 -0.22 7.27 23.05
CA GLY A 510 -0.29 8.71 22.87
C GLY A 510 -1.72 9.23 22.78
N GLN A 511 -1.82 10.53 22.52
CA GLN A 511 -3.06 11.30 22.65
C GLN A 511 -4.22 10.70 21.85
N SER A 512 -5.39 10.68 22.49
CA SER A 512 -6.69 10.28 21.92
C SER A 512 -6.72 8.90 21.28
N SER A 513 -5.85 7.99 21.73
CA SER A 513 -5.84 6.60 21.28
C SER A 513 -6.75 5.72 22.16
N VAL A 514 -7.26 4.63 21.59
CA VAL A 514 -8.13 3.66 22.27
C VAL A 514 -7.45 2.30 22.32
N VAL A 515 -7.39 1.68 23.49
CA VAL A 515 -6.86 0.33 23.67
C VAL A 515 -7.87 -0.52 24.42
N ARG A 516 -8.34 -1.59 23.77
CA ARG A 516 -9.43 -2.45 24.26
C ARG A 516 -9.10 -3.93 24.09
N GLY A 517 -9.49 -4.74 25.07
CA GLY A 517 -9.48 -6.21 24.95
C GLY A 517 -8.09 -6.82 24.78
N SER A 518 -7.03 -6.06 25.06
CA SER A 518 -5.65 -6.42 24.70
C SER A 518 -4.88 -6.99 25.88
N GLN A 519 -3.89 -7.84 25.57
CA GLN A 519 -3.02 -8.47 26.55
C GLN A 519 -1.58 -7.95 26.45
N PHE A 520 -1.02 -7.56 27.59
CA PHE A 520 0.30 -6.99 27.69
C PHE A 520 1.15 -7.78 28.67
N VAL A 521 2.35 -8.18 28.24
CA VAL A 521 3.33 -8.86 29.09
C VAL A 521 4.61 -8.04 29.15
N ALA A 522 4.89 -7.43 30.30
CA ALA A 522 6.11 -6.70 30.54
C ALA A 522 7.23 -7.66 31.01
N ASN A 523 8.34 -7.75 30.28
CA ASN A 523 9.47 -8.59 30.69
C ASN A 523 10.48 -7.76 31.50
N ARG A 524 10.77 -8.15 32.75
CA ARG A 524 11.87 -7.56 33.54
C ARG A 524 12.95 -8.59 33.77
N THR A 525 14.09 -8.44 33.09
CA THR A 525 15.30 -9.22 33.39
C THR A 525 16.42 -8.41 34.03
N SER A 526 16.36 -7.07 34.09
CA SER A 526 17.43 -6.27 34.71
C SER A 526 16.96 -5.43 35.90
N HIS A 527 17.32 -5.89 37.10
CA HIS A 527 17.38 -5.08 38.30
C HIS A 527 18.51 -4.04 38.17
N GLN A 528 18.29 -2.90 37.51
CA GLN A 528 18.95 -1.69 37.98
C GLN A 528 18.17 -1.22 39.20
N ALA A 529 18.78 -1.33 40.37
CA ALA A 529 18.17 -0.98 41.64
C ALA A 529 17.68 0.47 41.61
N GLY A 530 16.36 0.68 41.62
CA GLY A 530 15.74 1.98 41.86
C GLY A 530 14.90 2.61 40.73
N ILE A 531 14.90 2.08 39.50
CA ILE A 531 14.08 2.65 38.41
C ILE A 531 13.02 1.64 37.97
N SER A 532 11.77 1.86 38.38
CA SER A 532 10.62 1.09 37.93
C SER A 532 10.01 1.73 36.68
N PHE A 533 10.19 1.11 35.51
CA PHE A 533 9.42 1.48 34.32
C PHE A 533 8.01 0.88 34.39
N PRO A 534 6.97 1.64 33.98
CA PRO A 534 5.61 1.14 33.94
C PRO A 534 5.41 0.15 32.80
N SER A 535 4.49 -0.80 32.99
CA SER A 535 4.12 -1.74 31.93
C SER A 535 3.40 -1.03 30.80
N ALA A 536 2.50 -0.09 31.12
CA ALA A 536 1.79 0.75 30.14
C ALA A 536 1.78 2.23 30.57
N MET A 537 1.92 3.13 29.59
CA MET A 537 1.72 4.57 29.76
C MET A 537 0.61 5.05 28.83
N ILE A 538 -0.35 5.80 29.36
CA ILE A 538 -1.49 6.34 28.60
C ILE A 538 -1.50 7.84 28.75
N ARG A 539 -1.59 8.58 27.65
CA ARG A 539 -1.75 10.03 27.63
C ARG A 539 -3.03 10.40 26.87
N ASP A 540 -3.97 11.05 27.54
CA ASP A 540 -5.20 11.59 26.92
C ASP A 540 -6.02 10.57 26.08
N GLY A 541 -5.95 9.28 26.42
CA GLY A 541 -6.60 8.17 25.69
C GLY A 541 -7.46 7.27 26.58
N LEU A 542 -8.09 6.25 25.99
CA LEU A 542 -8.92 5.27 26.69
C LEU A 542 -8.21 3.90 26.74
N PHE A 543 -8.09 3.33 27.93
CA PHE A 543 -7.51 2.00 28.15
C PHE A 543 -8.49 1.13 28.95
N GLU A 544 -9.15 0.20 28.28
CA GLU A 544 -10.24 -0.56 28.90
C GLU A 544 -10.23 -2.06 28.61
N HIS A 545 -10.69 -2.87 29.57
CA HIS A 545 -10.83 -4.32 29.40
C HIS A 545 -9.53 -5.03 28.96
N ASN A 546 -8.38 -4.57 29.45
CA ASN A 546 -7.08 -5.16 29.12
C ASN A 546 -6.53 -6.01 30.27
N ILE A 547 -5.62 -6.93 29.93
CA ILE A 547 -4.86 -7.74 30.89
C ILE A 547 -3.41 -7.28 30.85
N VAL A 548 -2.87 -6.83 31.98
CA VAL A 548 -1.48 -6.38 32.12
C VAL A 548 -0.73 -7.28 33.07
N ASN A 549 0.16 -8.11 32.53
CA ASN A 549 0.97 -9.06 33.29
C ASN A 549 2.44 -8.62 33.33
N ALA A 550 3.14 -9.02 34.38
CA ALA A 550 4.59 -9.00 34.44
C ALA A 550 5.12 -10.43 34.22
N ALA A 551 6.10 -10.58 33.33
CA ALA A 551 6.91 -11.77 33.26
C ALA A 551 8.08 -11.63 34.26
N GLY A 552 8.15 -12.54 35.24
CA GLY A 552 9.19 -12.58 36.27
C GLY A 552 8.80 -11.88 37.59
N ALA A 553 9.79 -11.55 38.42
CA ALA A 553 9.60 -11.05 39.78
C ALA A 553 9.25 -9.53 39.89
N GLY A 554 8.65 -8.96 38.84
CA GLY A 554 8.30 -7.53 38.77
C GLY A 554 6.82 -7.25 38.98
N ASP A 555 6.48 -5.99 39.28
CA ASP A 555 5.11 -5.51 39.42
C ASP A 555 4.59 -5.03 38.06
N ALA A 556 3.36 -5.41 37.71
CA ALA A 556 2.65 -4.85 36.56
C ALA A 556 2.04 -3.49 36.95
N SER A 557 2.22 -2.47 36.11
CA SER A 557 1.71 -1.12 36.44
C SER A 557 1.27 -0.33 35.21
N ILE A 558 0.26 0.53 35.43
CA ILE A 558 -0.30 1.42 34.42
C ILE A 558 -0.11 2.87 34.90
N VAL A 559 0.50 3.70 34.07
CA VAL A 559 0.66 5.14 34.32
C VAL A 559 -0.28 5.92 33.42
N VAL A 560 -1.06 6.81 34.02
CA VAL A 560 -2.00 7.69 33.30
C VAL A 560 -1.53 9.12 33.38
N MET A 561 -1.41 9.77 32.23
CA MET A 561 -1.02 11.16 32.05
C MET A 561 -2.17 11.94 31.38
N GLY A 562 -2.32 13.21 31.77
CA GLY A 562 -3.38 14.08 31.24
C GLY A 562 -4.79 13.56 31.55
N ASN A 563 -5.69 13.63 30.56
CA ASN A 563 -7.10 13.26 30.67
C ASN A 563 -7.37 11.77 30.36
N GLY A 564 -6.34 10.91 30.43
CA GLY A 564 -6.49 9.50 30.13
C GLY A 564 -7.48 8.78 31.06
N GLN A 565 -8.18 7.78 30.53
CA GLN A 565 -9.14 6.94 31.24
C GLN A 565 -8.66 5.49 31.27
N VAL A 566 -8.81 4.85 32.44
CA VAL A 566 -8.47 3.44 32.68
C VAL A 566 -9.70 2.77 33.29
N LEU A 567 -10.32 1.83 32.58
CA LEU A 567 -11.60 1.22 32.96
C LEU A 567 -11.52 -0.31 32.89
N ASN A 568 -11.94 -1.02 33.95
CA ASN A 568 -12.13 -2.49 33.92
C ASN A 568 -10.92 -3.29 33.42
N ASN A 569 -9.70 -2.96 33.87
CA ASN A 569 -8.48 -3.70 33.48
C ASN A 569 -8.08 -4.69 34.57
N GLU A 570 -7.55 -5.84 34.17
CA GLU A 570 -6.91 -6.82 35.04
C GLU A 570 -5.41 -6.57 35.10
N ILE A 571 -4.85 -6.51 36.31
CA ILE A 571 -3.41 -6.41 36.54
C ILE A 571 -2.99 -7.72 37.18
N GLY A 572 -2.18 -8.50 36.45
CA GLY A 572 -1.74 -9.82 36.90
C GLY A 572 -0.88 -9.75 38.16
N PRO A 573 -0.86 -10.83 38.96
CA PRO A 573 -0.23 -10.84 40.27
C PRO A 573 1.26 -10.54 40.17
N SER A 574 1.72 -9.58 40.97
CA SER A 574 3.14 -9.36 41.19
C SER A 574 3.78 -10.59 41.87
N GLY A 575 4.94 -11.02 41.39
CA GLY A 575 5.72 -12.10 42.04
C GLY A 575 6.23 -11.73 43.45
N ARG A 576 5.92 -10.51 43.94
CA ARG A 576 6.18 -10.03 45.29
C ARG A 576 4.84 -9.68 45.94
N LYS A 577 4.64 -10.07 47.20
CA LYS A 577 3.54 -9.59 48.07
C LYS A 577 3.73 -8.10 48.41
N SER A 578 3.67 -7.22 47.41
CA SER A 578 3.88 -5.78 47.51
C SER A 578 2.56 -5.05 47.22
N PRO A 579 2.18 -3.98 47.94
CA PRO A 579 0.95 -3.19 47.69
C PRO A 579 0.98 -2.34 46.39
N ALA A 580 1.67 -2.82 45.35
CA ALA A 580 2.16 -2.02 44.22
C ALA A 580 1.46 -2.30 42.88
N ASP A 581 0.45 -3.16 42.83
CA ASP A 581 -0.46 -3.26 41.68
C ASP A 581 -1.29 -1.98 41.62
N ARG A 582 -0.76 -0.93 40.97
CA ARG A 582 -1.29 0.44 41.03
C ARG A 582 -1.52 1.00 39.64
N VAL A 583 -2.69 1.59 39.46
CA VAL A 583 -2.90 2.67 38.49
C VAL A 583 -2.30 3.94 39.08
N ILE A 584 -1.19 4.40 38.52
CA ILE A 584 -0.50 5.61 38.98
C ILE A 584 -0.95 6.78 38.10
N ARG A 585 -1.80 7.67 38.63
CA ARG A 585 -2.14 8.93 37.95
C ARG A 585 -1.04 9.96 38.20
N GLY A 586 -0.42 10.46 37.13
CA GLY A 586 0.52 11.58 37.24
C GLY A 586 -0.19 12.84 37.76
N LYS A 587 0.49 13.65 38.58
CA LYS A 587 -0.02 14.96 39.02
C LYS A 587 -0.08 15.92 37.84
N GLY A 588 -1.17 15.91 37.09
CA GLY A 588 -1.55 16.97 36.15
C GLY A 588 -2.49 18.00 36.81
N PRO A 589 -2.52 19.26 36.36
CA PRO A 589 -3.45 20.25 36.88
C PRO A 589 -4.87 19.93 36.41
N GLY A 590 -5.74 19.45 37.31
CA GLY A 590 -7.19 19.36 37.07
C GLY A 590 -7.87 17.98 37.12
N ASN A 591 -7.34 16.96 37.81
CA ASN A 591 -7.93 15.61 37.82
C ASN A 591 -9.26 15.53 38.62
N PRO A 592 -10.38 15.06 38.04
CA PRO A 592 -11.60 14.70 38.77
C PRO A 592 -11.48 13.30 39.42
N ALA A 593 -12.26 13.09 40.48
CA ALA A 593 -12.22 11.94 41.39
C ALA A 593 -12.56 10.58 40.73
N ILE A 594 -12.04 9.51 41.34
CA ILE A 594 -12.30 8.11 41.00
C ILE A 594 -13.77 7.78 41.30
N SER A 595 -14.54 7.34 40.30
CA SER A 595 -15.78 6.58 40.50
C SER A 595 -15.66 5.22 39.81
N GLY A 596 -15.37 4.18 40.58
CA GLY A 596 -15.30 2.81 40.09
C GLY A 596 -15.06 1.86 41.25
N ASN A 597 -16.00 0.95 41.48
CA ASN A 597 -16.04 0.01 42.60
C ASN A 597 -14.74 -0.81 42.69
N GLN A 598 -14.03 -0.67 43.82
CA GLN A 598 -13.22 -1.76 44.34
C GLN A 598 -14.19 -2.85 44.81
N THR A 599 -14.42 -3.87 44.00
CA THR A 599 -14.93 -5.14 44.54
C THR A 599 -13.73 -5.84 45.17
N GLY A 600 -13.86 -6.11 46.47
CA GLY A 600 -12.80 -6.64 47.31
C GLY A 600 -12.46 -8.11 47.05
N GLU A 601 -11.31 -8.44 47.65
CA GLU A 601 -10.52 -9.69 47.68
C GLU A 601 -9.59 -9.96 46.49
#